data_AF-A0A4Q8QNP4-F1
#
_entry.id   AF-A0A4Q8QNP4-F1
#
_cell.length_a   1.000
_cell.length_b   1.000
_cell.length_c   1.000
_cell.angle_alpha   90.00
_cell.angle_beta   90.00
_cell.angle_gamma   90.00
#
_symmetry.space_group_name_H-M   'P 1'
#
loop_
_entity.id
_entity.type
_entity.pdbx_description
1 polymer ?
#
loop_
_entity_poly.entity_id
_entity_poly.type
_entity_poly.pdbx_seq_one_letter_code
_entity_poly.pdbx_strand_id
1 'polypeptide(L)' 'MHNEGSRHYDPVIEEEANWLGPALLVSEEAAKHIARMSLPVAKASEVYGVSEDLMRMRLNVTGALIRAARRATG' A
#
# COMPACT_ATOMS: atom_id res chain seq x y z
N MET A 1 36.98 14.54 13.87
CA MET A 1 36.65 15.43 12.74
C MET A 1 36.73 14.57 11.48
N HIS A 2 35.73 14.36 10.63
CA HIS A 2 34.37 14.88 10.53
C HIS A 2 33.38 13.73 10.32
N ASN A 3 32.19 13.91 10.89
CA ASN A 3 31.04 13.04 10.79
C ASN A 3 30.15 13.62 9.69
N GLU A 4 30.32 13.15 8.46
CA GLU A 4 29.48 13.57 7.33
C GLU A 4 28.98 12.31 6.62
N GLY A 5 28.13 11.56 7.31
CA GLY A 5 27.18 10.67 6.65
C GLY A 5 26.17 11.53 5.91
N SER A 6 26.54 12.00 4.72
CA SER A 6 25.64 12.72 3.83
C SER A 6 24.55 11.74 3.39
N ARG A 7 23.32 11.99 3.85
CA ARG A 7 22.12 11.33 3.32
C ARG A 7 22.02 11.73 1.86
N HIS A 8 22.50 10.86 0.96
CA HIS A 8 22.34 11.04 -0.46
C HIS A 8 20.84 10.88 -0.76
N TYR A 9 20.14 12.00 -0.82
CA TYR A 9 18.72 12.08 -1.16
C TYR A 9 18.62 12.03 -2.68
N ASP A 10 18.48 10.83 -3.25
CA ASP A 10 18.21 10.67 -4.68
C ASP A 10 16.69 10.56 -4.89
N PRO A 11 16.04 11.61 -5.41
CA PRO A 11 14.59 11.64 -5.59
C PRO A 11 14.09 10.57 -6.58
N VAL A 12 14.94 10.09 -7.49
CA VAL A 12 14.58 9.04 -8.46
C VAL A 12 14.48 7.69 -7.74
N ILE A 13 15.39 7.40 -6.80
CA ILE A 13 15.38 6.17 -6.00
C ILE A 13 14.18 6.14 -5.03
N GLU A 14 13.83 7.28 -4.43
CA GLU A 14 12.63 7.42 -3.60
C GLU A 14 11.34 7.21 -4.41
N GLU A 15 11.29 7.68 -5.67
CA GLU A 15 10.12 7.49 -6.54
C GLU A 15 9.93 6.03 -6.95
N GLU A 16 11.01 5.29 -7.21
CA GLU A 16 10.95 3.84 -7.45
C GLU A 16 10.56 3.06 -6.17
N ALA A 17 11.04 3.51 -5.01
CA ALA A 17 10.68 2.95 -3.71
C ALA A 17 9.18 3.14 -3.37
N ASN A 18 8.52 4.16 -3.93
CA ASN A 18 7.08 4.40 -3.75
C ASN A 18 6.20 3.24 -4.25
N TRP A 19 6.74 2.34 -5.08
CA TRP A 19 5.97 1.22 -5.64
C TRP A 19 6.32 -0.10 -4.96
N LEU A 20 7.61 -0.36 -4.73
CA LEU A 20 8.07 -1.60 -4.12
C LEU A 20 7.82 -1.65 -2.61
N GLY A 21 8.11 -0.57 -1.88
CA GLY A 21 7.94 -0.52 -0.42
C GLY A 21 6.50 -0.82 0.00
N PRO A 22 5.49 -0.12 -0.55
CA PRO A 22 4.09 -0.39 -0.25
C PRO A 22 3.60 -1.77 -0.71
N ALA A 23 4.16 -2.34 -1.80
CA ALA A 23 3.80 -3.66 -2.26
C ALA A 23 4.31 -4.78 -1.34
N LEU A 24 5.45 -4.58 -0.68
CA LEU A 24 5.97 -5.48 0.36
C LEU A 24 5.12 -5.44 1.64
N LEU A 25 4.64 -4.26 2.02
CA LEU A 25 3.83 -4.07 3.23
C LEU A 25 2.39 -4.58 3.05
N VAL A 26 1.81 -4.37 1.86
CA VAL A 26 0.46 -4.85 1.52
C VAL A 26 0.49 -5.50 0.15
N SER A 27 0.54 -6.84 0.16
CA SER A 27 0.51 -7.64 -1.07
C SER A 27 -0.80 -7.46 -1.85
N GLU A 28 -0.78 -7.80 -3.13
CA GLU A 28 -1.99 -7.75 -3.95
C GLU A 28 -3.11 -8.66 -3.42
N GLU A 29 -2.75 -9.85 -2.93
CA GLU A 29 -3.70 -10.78 -2.34
C GLU A 29 -4.30 -10.26 -1.03
N ALA A 30 -3.49 -9.56 -0.21
CA ALA A 30 -3.98 -8.87 0.97
C ALA A 30 -4.99 -7.76 0.59
N ALA A 31 -4.67 -6.93 -0.40
CA ALA A 31 -5.58 -5.88 -0.88
C ALA A 31 -6.90 -6.47 -1.41
N LYS A 32 -6.84 -7.55 -2.19
CA LYS A 32 -8.03 -8.28 -2.67
C LYS A 32 -8.83 -8.87 -1.51
N HIS A 33 -8.17 -9.41 -0.48
CA HIS A 33 -8.83 -9.96 0.68
C HIS A 33 -9.57 -8.88 1.50
N ILE A 34 -8.89 -7.76 1.79
CA ILE A 34 -9.47 -6.58 2.45
C ILE A 34 -10.72 -6.09 1.70
N ALA A 35 -10.62 -5.94 0.37
CA ALA A 35 -11.73 -5.49 -0.46
C ALA A 35 -12.91 -6.47 -0.44
N ARG A 36 -12.65 -7.78 -0.48
CA ARG A 36 -13.70 -8.83 -0.42
C ARG A 36 -14.42 -8.85 0.93
N MET A 37 -13.71 -8.60 2.03
CA MET A 37 -14.31 -8.55 3.35
C MET A 37 -15.00 -7.21 3.65
N SER A 38 -14.94 -6.24 2.72
CA SER A 38 -15.37 -4.86 2.96
C SER A 38 -14.78 -4.28 4.26
N LEU A 39 -13.54 -4.64 4.57
CA LEU A 39 -12.89 -4.21 5.81
C LEU A 39 -12.65 -2.69 5.74
N PRO A 40 -13.03 -1.92 6.77
CA PRO A 40 -12.77 -0.49 6.80
C PRO A 40 -11.28 -0.18 6.67
N VAL A 41 -10.92 0.87 5.92
CA VAL A 41 -9.52 1.28 5.70
C VAL A 41 -8.77 1.46 7.02
N ALA A 42 -9.37 2.14 8.00
CA ALA A 42 -8.77 2.36 9.32
C ALA A 42 -8.46 1.04 10.06
N LYS A 43 -9.31 0.02 9.89
CA LYS A 43 -9.06 -1.30 10.49
C LYS A 43 -7.97 -2.05 9.74
N ALA A 44 -7.99 -1.98 8.41
CA ALA A 44 -6.96 -2.59 7.58
C ALA A 44 -5.58 -1.96 7.84
N SER A 45 -5.49 -0.64 7.97
CA SER A 45 -4.23 0.06 8.23
C SER A 45 -3.64 -0.35 9.59
N GLU A 46 -4.48 -0.46 10.63
CA GLU A 46 -4.09 -0.96 11.94
C GLU A 46 -3.54 -2.41 11.87
N VAL A 47 -4.25 -3.31 11.19
CA VAL A 47 -3.86 -4.73 11.06
C VAL A 47 -2.51 -4.90 10.35
N TYR A 48 -2.26 -4.10 9.32
CA TYR A 48 -1.04 -4.21 8.50
C TYR A 48 0.09 -3.28 8.96
N GLY A 49 -0.14 -2.47 10.00
CA GLY A 49 0.88 -1.56 10.55
C GLY A 49 1.31 -0.46 9.58
N VAL A 50 0.39 0.03 8.74
CA VAL A 50 0.66 1.06 7.73
C VAL A 50 -0.25 2.29 7.92
N SER A 51 0.06 3.41 7.27
CA SER A 51 -0.84 4.55 7.26
C SER A 51 -2.11 4.26 6.46
N GLU A 52 -3.20 4.97 6.75
CA GLU A 52 -4.42 4.90 5.94
C GLU A 52 -4.17 5.30 4.48
N ASP A 53 -3.31 6.28 4.24
CA ASP A 53 -2.99 6.74 2.88
C ASP A 53 -2.27 5.66 2.08
N LEU A 54 -1.32 4.94 2.68
CA LEU A 54 -0.67 3.79 2.05
C LEU A 54 -1.70 2.69 1.75
N MET A 55 -2.59 2.40 2.70
CA MET A 55 -3.64 1.40 2.51
C MET A 55 -4.59 1.78 1.36
N ARG A 56 -5.04 3.04 1.29
CA ARG A 56 -5.89 3.55 0.19
C ARG A 56 -5.17 3.46 -1.14
N MET A 57 -3.91 3.89 -1.20
CA MET A 57 -3.09 3.77 -2.39
C MET A 57 -3.02 2.31 -2.86
N ARG A 58 -2.74 1.36 -1.96
CA ARG A 58 -2.66 -0.06 -2.31
C ARG A 58 -3.97 -0.65 -2.81
N LEU A 59 -5.09 -0.31 -2.18
CA LEU A 59 -6.42 -0.72 -2.67
C LEU A 59 -6.72 -0.16 -4.07
N ASN A 60 -6.28 1.06 -4.36
CA ASN A 60 -6.49 1.72 -5.65
C ASN A 60 -5.59 1.14 -6.75
N VAL A 61 -4.28 1.05 -6.53
CA VAL A 61 -3.31 0.55 -7.53
C VAL A 61 -3.61 -0.90 -7.91
N THR A 62 -4.00 -1.73 -6.95
CA THR A 62 -4.41 -3.12 -7.21
C THR A 62 -5.82 -3.23 -7.79
N GLY A 63 -6.56 -2.12 -7.89
CA GLY A 63 -7.98 -2.06 -8.24
C GLY A 63 -8.82 -3.10 -7.49
N ALA A 64 -8.49 -3.35 -6.24
CA ALA A 64 -9.08 -4.43 -5.45
C ALA A 64 -10.58 -4.19 -5.20
N LEU A 65 -10.96 -2.94 -4.93
CA LEU A 65 -12.36 -2.54 -4.71
C LEU A 65 -13.24 -2.79 -5.94
N ILE A 66 -12.76 -2.39 -7.12
CA ILE A 66 -13.48 -2.58 -8.40
C ILE A 66 -13.64 -4.08 -8.69
N ARG A 67 -12.58 -4.86 -8.48
CA ARG A 67 -12.60 -6.32 -8.70
C ARG A 67 -13.54 -7.04 -7.74
N ALA A 68 -13.59 -6.62 -6.47
CA ALA A 68 -14.51 -7.16 -5.48
C ALA A 68 -15.97 -6.84 -5.83
N ALA A 69 -16.27 -5.58 -6.19
CA ALA A 69 -17.61 -5.15 -6.57
C ALA A 69 -18.16 -5.93 -7.77
N ARG A 70 -17.36 -6.13 -8.83
CA ARG A 70 -17.77 -6.90 -10.02
C ARG A 70 -18.13 -8.35 -9.70
N ARG A 71 -17.48 -8.96 -8.71
CA ARG A 71 -17.79 -10.34 -8.27
C ARG A 71 -19.05 -10.43 -7.42
N ALA A 72 -19.46 -9.35 -6.76
CA ALA A 72 -20.67 -9.35 -5.94
C ALA A 72 -21.95 -9.24 -6.80
N THR A 73 -21.84 -8.78 -8.05
CA THR A 73 -22.96 -8.57 -8.98
C THR A 73 -23.15 -9.71 -9.99
N GLY A 74 -22.28 -10.73 -10.00
CA GLY A 74 -22.36 -11.90 -10.88
C GLY A 74 -22.62 -13.17 -10.09
#